data_AF-A0A8J6PD21-F1
#
_entry.id   AF-A0A8J6PD21-F1
#
_cell.length_a   1.000
_cell.length_b   1.000
_cell.length_c   1.000
_cell.angle_alpha   90.00
_cell.angle_beta   90.00
_cell.angle_gamma   90.00
#
_symmetry.space_group_name_H-M   'P 1'
#
loop_
_entity.id
_entity.type
_entity.pdbx_description
1 polymer ?
#
loop_
_entity_poly.entity_id
_entity_poly.type
_entity_poly.pdbx_seq_one_letter_code
_entity_poly.pdbx_strand_id
1 'polypeptide(L)' 'MAFATEYPADAPRAHSEFRPVGEIERTERRFEVVSEHQPAGDQPAAIDELERRLRAGEQDVVLLGATGTGKSATTA' A
#
# COMPACT_ATOMS: atom_id res chain seq x y z
N MET A 1 11.07 24.59 -8.00
CA MET A 1 11.46 23.34 -7.34
C MET A 1 10.55 23.19 -6.13
N ALA A 2 9.66 22.19 -6.12
CA ALA A 2 8.72 21.96 -5.01
C ALA A 2 9.30 20.86 -4.11
N PHE A 3 9.53 21.18 -2.84
CA PHE A 3 9.96 20.21 -1.84
C PHE A 3 8.79 19.29 -1.47
N ALA A 4 9.08 18.03 -1.13
CA ALA A 4 8.11 17.00 -0.77
C ALA A 4 7.26 17.31 0.49
N THR A 5 7.37 18.52 1.05
CA THR A 5 6.65 19.01 2.23
C THR A 5 5.57 20.04 1.91
N GLU A 6 5.45 20.50 0.65
CA GLU A 6 4.43 21.47 0.25
C GLU A 6 3.31 20.77 -0.50
N TYR A 7 2.43 20.08 0.24
CA TYR A 7 1.14 19.67 -0.32
C TYR A 7 0.22 20.90 -0.36
N PRO A 8 -0.38 21.25 -1.53
CA PRO A 8 -1.38 22.30 -1.61
C PRO A 8 -2.50 22.02 -0.61
N ALA A 9 -2.84 23.01 0.22
CA ALA A 9 -3.87 22.88 1.25
C ALA A 9 -5.27 22.61 0.67
N ASP A 10 -5.43 22.81 -0.64
CA ASP A 10 -6.66 22.79 -1.41
C ASP A 10 -6.78 21.61 -2.41
N ALA A 11 -5.78 20.73 -2.49
CA ALA A 11 -5.88 19.54 -3.32
C ALA A 11 -6.93 18.56 -2.74
N PRO A 12 -7.82 17.98 -3.57
CA PRO A 12 -8.83 17.02 -3.09
C PRO A 12 -8.12 15.80 -2.49
N ARG A 13 -8.13 15.72 -1.16
CA ARG A 13 -7.60 14.56 -0.44
C ARG A 13 -8.64 13.45 -0.53
N ALA A 14 -8.20 12.22 -0.81
CA ALA A 14 -9.05 11.05 -0.61
C ALA A 14 -9.49 11.01 0.86
N HIS A 15 -10.76 11.34 1.11
CA HIS A 15 -11.37 11.32 2.44
C HIS A 15 -11.80 9.89 2.75
N SER A 16 -11.29 9.34 3.85
CA SER A 16 -11.76 8.08 4.42
C SER A 16 -12.10 8.35 5.87
N GLU A 17 -13.31 7.98 6.27
CA GLU A 17 -13.83 8.14 7.64
C GLU A 17 -13.01 7.34 8.67
N PHE A 18 -12.23 6.36 8.21
CA PHE A 18 -11.38 5.50 9.02
C PHE A 18 -9.89 5.82 8.92
N ARG A 19 -9.50 6.82 8.11
CA ARG A 19 -8.11 7.27 8.07
C ARG A 19 -7.89 8.20 9.26
N PRO A 20 -7.03 7.85 10.23
CA PRO A 20 -6.64 8.82 11.24
C PRO A 20 -5.90 9.94 10.51
N VAL A 21 -6.53 11.12 10.42
CA VAL A 21 -5.89 12.33 9.92
C VAL A 21 -5.40 13.09 11.15
N GLY A 22 -4.21 12.72 11.65
CA GLY A 22 -3.61 13.26 12.87
C GLY A 22 -2.18 12.77 13.09
N GLU A 23 -1.60 13.09 14.25
CA GLU A 23 -0.25 12.69 14.66
C GLU A 23 -0.22 11.19 15.02
N ILE A 24 -0.21 10.33 14.00
CA ILE A 24 0.18 8.93 14.20
C ILE A 24 1.69 8.95 14.43
N GLU A 25 2.12 8.77 15.68
CA GLU A 25 3.53 8.54 15.97
C GLU A 25 4.00 7.29 15.22
N ARG A 26 4.89 7.48 14.25
CA ARG A 26 5.53 6.35 13.55
C ARG A 26 6.38 5.59 14.56
N THR A 27 5.94 4.41 14.94
CA THR A 27 6.74 3.48 15.73
C THR A 27 7.69 2.71 14.81
N GLU A 28 8.93 2.44 15.25
CA GLU A 28 9.91 1.66 14.49
C GLU A 28 9.63 0.14 14.47
N ARG A 29 8.41 -0.28 14.83
CA ARG A 29 8.05 -1.69 14.79
C ARG A 29 7.97 -2.19 13.35
N ARG A 30 8.46 -3.41 13.14
CA ARG A 30 8.28 -4.13 11.88
C ARG A 30 6.80 -4.32 11.62
N PHE A 31 6.41 -4.19 10.36
CA PHE A 31 5.09 -4.57 9.91
C PHE A 31 4.92 -6.10 10.04
N GLU A 32 3.80 -6.54 10.59
CA GLU A 32 3.46 -7.94 10.80
C GLU A 32 2.10 -8.24 10.17
N VAL A 33 2.08 -9.18 9.22
CA VAL A 33 0.84 -9.68 8.62
C VAL A 33 0.28 -10.79 9.51
N VAL A 34 -0.87 -10.53 10.14
CA VAL A 34 -1.60 -11.53 10.95
C VAL A 34 -2.80 -12.03 10.14
N SER A 35 -2.79 -13.31 9.76
CA SER A 35 -3.84 -13.93 8.95
C SER A 35 -3.92 -15.43 9.23
N GLU A 36 -5.14 -15.99 9.24
CA GLU A 36 -5.38 -17.44 9.29
C GLU A 36 -5.16 -18.11 7.92
N HIS A 37 -5.11 -17.31 6.85
CA HIS A 37 -4.97 -17.75 5.48
C HIS A 37 -3.57 -17.45 4.93
N GLN A 38 -3.08 -18.35 4.08
CA GLN A 38 -1.86 -18.15 3.31
C GLN A 38 -2.20 -17.62 1.91
N PRO A 39 -1.31 -16.84 1.28
CA PRO A 39 -1.47 -16.42 -0.11
C PRO A 39 -1.70 -17.62 -1.03
N ALA A 40 -2.67 -17.51 -1.93
CA ALA A 40 -3.06 -18.61 -2.82
C ALA A 40 -3.41 -18.11 -4.24
N GLY A 41 -3.50 -19.03 -5.20
CA GLY A 41 -3.73 -18.70 -6.61
C GLY A 41 -2.58 -17.83 -7.14
N ASP A 42 -2.92 -16.71 -7.78
CA ASP A 42 -1.93 -15.79 -8.36
C ASP A 42 -1.34 -14.79 -7.34
N GLN A 43 -1.80 -14.82 -6.09
CA GLN A 43 -1.33 -13.86 -5.07
C GLN A 43 0.18 -13.96 -4.80
N PRO A 44 0.81 -15.16 -4.64
CA PRO A 44 2.25 -15.24 -4.40
C PRO A 44 3.06 -14.59 -5.52
N ALA A 45 2.72 -14.86 -6.79
CA ALA A 45 3.40 -14.28 -7.93
C ALA A 45 3.18 -12.75 -8.02
N ALA A 46 1.98 -12.28 -7.69
CA ALA A 46 1.71 -10.84 -7.63
C ALA A 46 2.53 -10.14 -6.54
N ILE A 47 2.68 -10.76 -5.36
CA ILE A 47 3.50 -10.24 -4.25
C ILE A 47 4.97 -10.14 -4.68
N ASP A 48 5.52 -11.22 -5.25
CA ASP A 48 6.92 -11.26 -5.71
C ASP A 48 7.22 -10.17 -6.74
N GLU A 49 6.31 -9.97 -7.70
CA GLU A 49 6.45 -8.95 -8.73
C GLU A 49 6.34 -7.53 -8.17
N LEU A 50 5.40 -7.30 -7.26
CA LEU A 50 5.28 -6.01 -6.55
C LEU A 50 6.55 -5.71 -5.76
N GLU A 51 7.05 -6.68 -4.98
CA GLU A 51 8.27 -6.52 -4.20
C GLU A 51 9.45 -6.17 -5.11
N ARG A 52 9.62 -6.89 -6.21
CA ARG A 52 10.70 -6.67 -7.17
C ARG A 52 10.67 -5.24 -7.73
N ARG A 53 9.50 -4.77 -8.17
CA ARG A 53 9.32 -3.42 -8.75
C ARG A 53 9.55 -2.33 -7.72
N LEU A 54 9.06 -2.52 -6.49
CA LEU A 54 9.27 -1.58 -5.38
C LEU A 54 10.76 -1.50 -5.00
N ARG A 55 11.46 -2.64 -4.92
CA ARG A 55 12.91 -2.67 -4.66
C ARG A 55 13.73 -2.06 -5.80
N ALA A 56 13.23 -2.11 -7.03
CA ALA A 56 13.82 -1.43 -8.18
C ALA A 56 13.59 0.10 -8.18
N GLY A 57 12.81 0.62 -7.23
CA GLY A 57 12.55 2.06 -7.10
C GLY A 57 11.46 2.60 -8.04
N GLU A 58 10.67 1.71 -8.65
CA GLU A 58 9.55 2.12 -9.49
C GLU A 58 8.52 2.92 -8.67
N GLN A 59 8.18 4.11 -9.16
CA GLN A 59 7.27 5.03 -8.46
C GLN A 59 5.80 4.64 -8.68
N ASP A 60 5.48 4.21 -9.91
CA ASP A 60 4.11 3.93 -10.34
C ASP A 60 3.93 2.43 -10.60
N VAL A 61 3.34 1.74 -9.63
CA VAL A 61 3.08 0.30 -9.69
C VAL A 61 1.58 0.04 -9.56
N VAL A 62 1.02 -0.74 -10.49
CA VAL A 62 -0.40 -1.07 -10.54
C VAL A 62 -0.59 -2.56 -10.31
N LEU A 63 -1.36 -2.91 -9.28
CA LEU A 63 -1.84 -4.28 -9.05
C LEU A 63 -3.18 -4.48 -9.79
N LEU A 64 -3.14 -5.18 -10.93
CA LEU A 64 -4.36 -5.57 -11.63
C LEU A 64 -4.90 -6.87 -11.04
N GLY A 65 -6.13 -6.83 -10.53
CA GLY A 65 -6.81 -8.03 -10.03
C GLY A 65 -8.31 -7.94 -10.15
N ALA A 66 -8.96 -9.05 -10.49
CA ALA A 66 -10.41 -9.14 -10.57
C ALA A 66 -11.08 -8.89 -9.20
N THR A 67 -12.38 -8.64 -9.20
CA THR A 67 -13.13 -8.50 -7.94
C THR A 67 -13.13 -9.84 -7.20
N GLY A 68 -12.88 -9.81 -5.89
CA GLY A 68 -12.84 -11.01 -5.05
C GLY A 68 -11.50 -11.76 -5.01
N THR A 69 -10.46 -11.32 -5.74
CA THR A 69 -9.14 -12.00 -5.73
C THR A 69 -8.26 -11.66 -4.53
N GLY A 70 -8.78 -10.89 -3.57
CA GLY A 70 -8.04 -10.55 -2.34
C GLY A 70 -6.97 -9.47 -2.52
N LYS A 71 -7.17 -8.47 -3.39
CA LYS A 71 -6.20 -7.36 -3.60
C LYS A 71 -5.67 -6.73 -2.30
N SER A 72 -6.53 -6.51 -1.31
CA SER A 72 -6.11 -5.99 0.00
C SER A 72 -5.15 -6.92 0.74
N ALA A 73 -5.36 -8.24 0.64
CA ALA A 73 -4.46 -9.24 1.23
C ALA A 73 -3.14 -9.36 0.44
N THR A 74 -3.15 -9.08 -0.87
CA THR A 74 -1.95 -9.05 -1.71
C THR A 74 -1.05 -7.85 -1.41
N THR A 75 -1.60 -6.72 -0.96
CA THR A 75 -0.83 -5.49 -0.69
C THR A 75 -0.46 -5.27 0.77
N ALA A 76 -0.97 -6.10 1.68
CA ALA A 76 -0.67 -6.02 3.11
C ALA A 76 0.75 -6.54 3.37
#